data_AF-A0A2C4Q774-F1
#
_entry.id   AF-A0A2C4Q774-F1
#
_cell.length_a   1.000
_cell.length_b   1.000
_cell.length_c   1.000
_cell.angle_alpha   90.00
_cell.angle_beta   90.00
_cell.angle_gamma   90.00
#
_symmetry.space_group_name_H-M   'P 1'
#
loop_
_entity.id
_entity.type
_entity.pdbx_description
1 polymer ?
#
loop_
_entity_poly.entity_id
_entity_poly.type
_entity_poly.pdbx_seq_one_letter_code
_entity_poly.pdbx_strand_id
1 'polypeptide(L)' 'MGDITFKSKRKVTDEDIVKMQELYEQGMTYSKIAVELGLSRPTVVKYLKEAEESRVLI' A
#
# COMPACT_ATOMS: atom_id res chain seq x y z
N MET A 1 16.89 -10.02 9.27
CA MET A 1 15.84 -9.32 8.52
C MET A 1 14.63 -9.29 9.44
N GLY A 2 14.42 -8.18 10.15
CA GLY A 2 13.47 -8.12 11.26
C GLY A 2 12.07 -8.52 10.81
N ASP A 3 11.52 -9.50 11.51
CA ASP A 3 10.14 -9.94 11.48
C ASP A 3 9.21 -8.76 11.79
N ILE A 4 8.84 -8.00 10.76
CA ILE A 4 7.66 -7.14 10.81
C ILE A 4 6.48 -8.11 10.89
N THR A 5 6.12 -8.49 12.11
CA THR A 5 4.94 -9.30 12.39
C THR A 5 3.72 -8.43 12.11
N PHE A 6 3.33 -8.34 10.82
CA PHE A 6 2.12 -7.67 10.38
C PHE A 6 0.93 -8.33 11.10
N LYS A 7 0.51 -7.72 12.21
CA LYS A 7 -0.44 -8.29 13.15
C LYS A 7 -1.78 -8.51 12.44
N SER A 8 -2.22 -9.76 12.48
CA SER A 8 -3.37 -10.28 11.74
C SER A 8 -4.65 -9.45 11.96
N LYS A 9 -5.28 -9.03 10.85
CA LYS A 9 -6.64 -8.50 10.72
C LYS A 9 -6.92 -7.05 11.18
N ARG A 10 -6.03 -6.07 10.93
CA ARG A 10 -6.52 -4.68 10.85
C ARG A 10 -7.23 -4.51 9.51
N LYS A 11 -8.49 -4.04 9.52
CA LYS A 11 -9.19 -3.66 8.29
C LYS A 11 -8.44 -2.49 7.69
N VAL A 12 -8.00 -2.63 6.43
CA VAL A 12 -7.48 -1.50 5.65
C VAL A 12 -8.64 -0.51 5.53
N THR A 13 -8.46 0.69 6.08
CA THR A 13 -9.47 1.75 5.93
C THR A 13 -9.23 2.52 4.64
N ASP A 14 -10.23 3.24 4.19
CA ASP A 14 -10.11 4.13 3.02
C ASP A 14 -8.99 5.16 3.22
N GLU A 15 -8.75 5.61 4.46
CA GLU A 15 -7.62 6.48 4.81
C GLU A 15 -6.25 5.83 4.54
N ASP A 16 -6.11 4.52 4.81
CA ASP A 16 -4.88 3.78 4.50
C ASP A 16 -4.68 3.69 2.98
N ILE A 17 -5.76 3.52 2.21
CA ILE A 17 -5.72 3.44 0.73
C ILE A 17 -5.27 4.79 0.15
N VAL A 18 -5.82 5.90 0.64
CA VAL A 18 -5.42 7.25 0.22
C VAL A 18 -3.93 7.47 0.52
N LYS A 19 -3.47 7.13 1.73
CA LYS A 19 -2.05 7.25 2.07
C LYS A 19 -1.16 6.36 1.21
N MET A 20 -1.58 5.13 0.87
CA MET A 20 -0.81 4.29 -0.07
C MET A 20 -0.60 4.98 -1.42
N GLN A 21 -1.67 5.58 -1.96
CA GLN A 21 -1.62 6.29 -3.23
C GLN A 21 -0.73 7.53 -3.15
N GLU A 22 -0.89 8.37 -2.11
CA GLU A 22 -0.06 9.57 -1.94
C GLU A 22 1.43 9.24 -1.84
N LEU A 23 1.80 8.23 -1.05
CA LEU A 23 3.19 7.80 -0.93
C LEU A 23 3.72 7.22 -2.26
N TYR A 24 2.87 6.54 -3.03
CA TYR A 24 3.21 6.03 -4.35
C TYR A 24 3.40 7.15 -5.38
N GLU A 25 2.54 8.18 -5.35
CA GLU A 25 2.67 9.37 -6.20
C GLU A 25 3.94 10.18 -5.87
N GLN A 26 4.40 10.14 -4.63
CA GLN A 26 5.72 10.67 -4.23
C GLN A 26 6.90 9.82 -4.75
N GLY A 27 6.65 8.73 -5.48
CA GLY A 27 7.66 7.84 -6.03
C GLY A 27 8.21 6.83 -5.03
N MET A 28 7.51 6.57 -3.91
CA MET A 28 7.93 5.51 -3.00
C MET A 28 7.63 4.12 -3.57
N THR A 29 8.57 3.20 -3.31
CA THR A 29 8.39 1.78 -3.63
C THR A 29 7.38 1.11 -2.71
N TYR A 30 6.65 0.11 -3.22
CA TYR A 30 5.68 -0.69 -2.46
C TYR A 30 6.21 -1.23 -1.11
N SER A 31 7.49 -1.62 -1.07
CA SER A 31 8.11 -2.14 0.17
C SER A 31 8.23 -1.07 1.25
N LYS A 32 8.53 0.19 0.89
CA LYS A 32 8.59 1.31 1.84
C LYS A 32 7.19 1.68 2.33
N ILE A 33 6.22 1.75 1.42
CA ILE A 33 4.82 2.05 1.74
C ILE A 33 4.25 1.00 2.71
N ALA A 34 4.54 -0.28 2.47
CA ALA A 34 4.17 -1.39 3.36
C ALA A 34 4.75 -1.22 4.77
N VAL A 35 6.02 -0.84 4.88
CA VAL A 35 6.67 -0.60 6.18
C VAL A 35 6.07 0.62 6.88
N GLU A 36 5.89 1.72 6.16
CA GLU A 36 5.40 2.98 6.70
C GLU A 36 3.96 2.87 7.24
N LEU A 37 3.11 2.14 6.52
CA LEU A 37 1.73 1.91 6.92
C LEU A 37 1.57 0.72 7.87
N GLY A 38 2.63 -0.06 8.11
CA GLY A 38 2.54 -1.30 8.86
C GLY A 38 1.60 -2.32 8.19
N LEU A 39 1.60 -2.36 6.86
CA LEU A 39 0.76 -3.22 6.04
C LEU A 39 1.59 -4.20 5.23
N SER A 40 1.02 -5.36 4.95
CA SER A 40 1.68 -6.38 4.13
C SER A 40 1.87 -5.88 2.69
N ARG A 41 3.07 -6.08 2.13
CA ARG A 41 3.35 -5.85 0.70
C ARG A 41 2.26 -6.34 -0.26
N PRO A 42 1.72 -7.58 -0.16
CA PRO A 42 0.66 -8.03 -1.05
C PRO A 42 -0.62 -7.19 -0.97
N THR A 43 -0.95 -6.64 0.21
CA THR A 43 -2.08 -5.73 0.39
C THR A 43 -1.85 -4.44 -0.37
N VAL A 44 -0.68 -3.82 -0.18
CA VAL A 44 -0.27 -2.59 -0.88
C VAL A 44 -0.29 -2.77 -2.40
N VAL A 45 0.26 -3.90 -2.88
CA VAL A 45 0.27 -4.22 -4.32
C VAL A 45 -1.15 -4.39 -4.87
N LYS A 46 -2.06 -5.01 -4.14
CA LYS A 46 -3.46 -5.19 -4.57
C LYS A 46 -4.13 -3.83 -4.79
N TYR A 47 -4.12 -2.97 -3.77
CA TYR A 47 -4.78 -1.66 -3.83
C TYR A 47 -4.13 -0.71 -4.83
N LEU A 48 -2.80 -0.70 -4.93
CA LEU A 48 -2.11 0.15 -5.89
C LEU A 48 -2.28 -0.35 -7.33
N LYS A 49 -2.38 -1.66 -7.58
CA LYS A 49 -2.72 -2.18 -8.92
C LYS A 49 -4.13 -1.78 -9.34
N GLU A 50 -5.12 -1.91 -8.45
CA GLU A 50 -6.51 -1.45 -8.74
C GLU A 50 -6.55 0.05 -9.06
N ALA A 51 -5.74 0.85 -8.34
CA ALA A 51 -5.60 2.28 -8.59
C ALA A 51 -4.85 2.61 -9.90
N GLU A 52 -3.78 1.88 -10.19
CA GLU A 52 -2.94 2.07 -11.38
C GLU A 52 -3.67 1.64 -12.67
N GLU A 53 -4.40 0.52 -12.64
CA GLU A 53 -5.24 0.10 -13.78
C GLU A 53 -6.30 1.16 -14.13
N SER A 54 -6.83 1.87 -13.13
CA SER A 54 -7.75 2.99 -13.37
C SER A 54 -7.06 4.23 -13.95
N ARG A 55 -5.73 4.37 -13.78
CA ARG A 55 -4.93 5.50 -14.27
C ARG A 55 -4.49 5.34 -15.74
N VAL A 56 -4.50 4.12 -16.28
CA VAL A 56 -4.02 3.79 -17.64
C VAL A 56 -5.11 3.97 -18.73
N LEU A 57 -6.30 4.47 -18.38
CA LEU A 57 -7.40 4.68 -19.33
C LEU A 57 -7.40 6.05 -20.06
N ILE A 58 -6.25 6.71 -20.18
CA ILE A 58 -6.11 7.99 -20.90
C ILE A 58 -5.42 7.85 -22.26
#